data_AF-A0A6V8PQH4-F1
#
_entry.id   AF-A0A6V8PQH4-F1
#
_cell.length_a   1.000
_cell.length_b   1.000
_cell.length_c   1.000
_cell.angle_alpha   90.00
_cell.angle_beta   90.00
_cell.angle_gamma   90.00
#
_symmetry.space_group_name_H-M   'P 1'
#
loop_
_entity.id
_entity.type
_entity.pdbx_description
1 polymer ?
#
loop_
_entity_poly.entity_id
_entity_poly.type
_entity_poly.pdbx_seq_one_letter_code
_entity_poly.pdbx_strand_id
1 'polypeptide(L)' 'MGEKEIEETKIVIGENKIITRKNLFEDKANFHKEQARLPFE' A
#
# COMPACT_ATOMS: atom_id res chain seq x y z
N MET A 1 -14.61 5.75 -17.58
CA MET A 1 -14.55 4.89 -16.39
C MET A 1 -13.84 5.69 -15.33
N GLY A 2 -14.57 6.14 -14.32
CA GLY A 2 -14.18 7.24 -13.44
C GLY A 2 -13.13 6.82 -12.41
N GLU A 3 -12.19 7.71 -12.12
CA GLU A 3 -11.13 7.53 -11.10
C GLU A 3 -11.64 7.03 -9.75
N LYS A 4 -12.91 7.32 -9.42
CA LYS A 4 -13.60 6.85 -8.20
C LYS A 4 -13.66 5.33 -8.06
N GLU A 5 -13.80 4.55 -9.14
CA GLU A 5 -13.95 3.08 -9.03
C GLU A 5 -12.64 2.39 -8.62
N ILE A 6 -11.49 3.03 -8.88
CA ILE A 6 -10.17 2.45 -8.60
C ILE A 6 -9.84 2.50 -7.10
N GLU A 7 -10.34 3.50 -6.37
CA GLU A 7 -10.13 3.61 -4.91
C GLU A 7 -10.86 2.52 -4.11
N GLU A 8 -12.03 2.07 -4.58
CA GLU A 8 -12.87 1.10 -3.86
C GLU A 8 -12.54 -0.37 -4.17
N THR A 9 -11.46 -0.63 -4.92
CA THR A 9 -11.02 -2.01 -5.18
C THR A 9 -10.59 -2.68 -3.86
N LYS A 10 -11.45 -3.51 -3.29
CA LYS A 10 -11.20 -4.30 -2.08
C LYS A 10 -10.15 -5.37 -2.38
N ILE A 11 -8.93 -5.19 -1.87
CA ILE A 11 -7.83 -6.15 -2.05
C ILE A 11 -7.96 -7.22 -0.95
N VAL A 12 -8.01 -8.48 -1.39
CA VAL A 12 -8.17 -9.68 -0.55
C VAL A 12 -6.87 -10.00 0.17
N ILE A 13 -6.98 -10.51 1.41
CA ILE A 13 -5.83 -10.75 2.30
C ILE A 13 -5.93 -12.12 2.95
N GLY A 14 -4.78 -12.80 3.02
CA GLY A 14 -4.58 -13.90 3.96
C GLY A 14 -4.49 -13.39 5.41
N GLU A 15 -5.08 -14.12 6.36
CA GLU A 15 -5.10 -13.76 7.80
C GLU A 15 -6.04 -12.60 8.19
N ASN A 16 -7.25 -12.53 7.63
CA ASN A 16 -8.34 -11.67 8.14
C ASN A 16 -8.12 -10.15 8.13
N LYS A 17 -7.02 -9.64 7.57
CA LYS A 17 -6.87 -8.20 7.40
C LYS A 17 -7.73 -7.74 6.19
N ILE A 18 -8.09 -6.46 6.13
CA ILE A 18 -8.69 -5.82 4.96
C ILE A 18 -7.77 -4.65 4.58
N ILE A 19 -7.20 -4.65 3.37
CA ILE A 19 -6.25 -3.65 2.87
C ILE A 19 -6.91 -3.09 1.62
N THR A 20 -7.02 -1.78 1.59
CA THR A 20 -7.47 -1.05 0.41
C THR A 20 -6.26 -0.82 -0.49
N ARG A 21 -6.52 -0.61 -1.79
CA ARG A 21 -5.48 -0.19 -2.72
C ARG A 21 -4.72 1.04 -2.22
N LYS A 22 -5.43 1.99 -1.63
CA LYS A 22 -4.84 3.19 -1.01
C LYS A 22 -3.82 2.83 0.07
N ASN A 23 -4.20 2.02 1.05
CA ASN A 23 -3.32 1.61 2.15
C ASN A 23 -2.08 0.88 1.61
N LEU A 24 -2.23 0.01 0.61
CA LEU A 24 -1.12 -0.70 -0.01
C LEU A 24 -0.06 0.24 -0.60
N PHE A 25 -0.49 1.30 -1.28
CA PHE A 25 0.44 2.28 -1.87
C PHE A 25 1.08 3.19 -0.82
N GLU A 26 0.33 3.59 0.21
CA GLU A 26 0.87 4.34 1.35
C GLU A 26 1.94 3.54 2.10
N ASP A 27 1.66 2.27 2.43
CA ASP A 27 2.59 1.37 3.11
C ASP A 27 3.84 1.13 2.27
N LYS A 28 3.70 0.92 0.97
CA LYS A 28 4.83 0.78 0.04
C LYS A 28 5.70 2.03 0.02
N ALA A 29 5.11 3.23 -0.01
CA ALA A 29 5.85 4.48 -0.01
C ALA A 29 6.63 4.67 1.31
N ASN A 30 6.01 4.33 2.44
CA ASN A 30 6.65 4.39 3.75
C ASN A 30 7.83 3.40 3.86
N PHE A 31 7.64 2.16 3.42
CA PHE A 31 8.71 1.16 3.36
C PHE A 31 9.93 1.66 2.58
N HIS A 32 9.72 2.24 1.39
CA HIS A 32 10.83 2.78 0.60
C HIS A 32 11.51 3.98 1.27
N LYS A 33 10.77 4.84 1.97
CA LYS A 33 11.37 5.94 2.77
C LYS A 33 12.21 5.41 3.91
N GLU A 34 11.78 4.36 4.59
CA GLU A 34 12.54 3.73 5.67
C GLU A 34 13.79 3.03 5.15
N GLN A 35 13.68 2.28 4.05
CA GLN A 35 14.82 1.68 3.35
C GLN A 35 15.85 2.74 2.95
N ALA A 36 15.41 3.88 2.41
CA ALA A 36 16.31 4.96 2.01
C ALA A 36 17.02 5.66 3.18
N ARG A 37 16.53 5.49 4.42
CA ARG A 37 17.17 6.01 5.64
C ARG A 37 18.24 5.07 6.20
N LEU A 38 18.28 3.82 5.76
CA LEU A 38 19.29 2.87 6.21
C LEU A 38 20.62 3.19 5.49
N PRO A 39 21.73 3.30 6.23
CA PRO A 39 23.04 3.42 5.60
C PRO A 39 23.34 2.15 4.80
N PHE A 40 23.91 2.32 3.62
CA PHE A 40 24.47 1.20 2.86
C PHE A 40 25.74 0.76 3.60
N GLU A 41 25.71 -0.40 4.24
CA GLU A 41 26.91 -1.09 4.73
C GLU A 41 27.75 -1.61 3.56
#